data_AF-A0A7S1RJY8-F1
#
_entry.id   AF-A0A7S1RJY8-F1
#
_cell.length_a   1.000
_cell.length_b   1.000
_cell.length_c   1.000
_cell.angle_alpha   90.00
_cell.angle_beta   90.00
_cell.angle_gamma   90.00
#
_symmetry.space_group_name_H-M   'P 1'
#
loop_
_entity.id
_entity.type
_entity.pdbx_description
1 polymer ?
#
loop_
_entity_poly.entity_id
_entity_poly.type
_entity_poly.pdbx_seq_one_letter_code
_entity_poly.pdbx_strand_id
1 'polypeptide(L)'
;VGSWQSSLVFGLDAVEVIPNVRWDHDAGKGRYDANPESWKWGQTNIRHGAFCEGLELFDNKIFNLSVNESRGMDPNQRQILEVAYEGLWRAGMKKKDFFNTNS
;
A
#
# COMPACT_ATOMS: atom_id res chain seq x y z
N VAL A 1 -1.94 -13.43 16.76
CA VAL A 1 -2.56 -14.03 15.56
C VAL A 1 -2.69 -12.94 14.52
N GLY A 2 -2.09 -13.12 13.35
CA GLY A 2 -1.98 -12.06 12.35
C GLY A 2 -3.35 -11.68 11.78
N SER A 3 -3.53 -10.41 11.42
CA SER A 3 -4.81 -9.85 10.92
C SER A 3 -5.43 -10.68 9.79
N TRP A 4 -4.61 -11.27 8.92
CA TRP A 4 -5.05 -12.08 7.78
C TRP A 4 -5.71 -13.41 8.15
N GLN A 5 -5.25 -14.08 9.22
CA GLN A 5 -5.86 -15.34 9.69
C GLN A 5 -7.26 -15.09 10.22
N SER A 6 -7.47 -13.96 10.91
CA SER A 6 -8.79 -13.57 11.39
C SER A 6 -9.75 -13.28 10.23
N SER A 7 -9.30 -12.56 9.19
CA SER A 7 -10.13 -12.27 8.02
C SER A 7 -10.58 -13.54 7.29
N LEU A 8 -9.68 -14.51 7.10
CA LEU A 8 -10.00 -15.78 6.44
C LEU A 8 -10.93 -16.68 7.27
N VAL A 9 -10.73 -16.72 8.59
CA VAL A 9 -11.51 -17.61 9.48
C VAL A 9 -12.91 -17.07 9.73
N PHE A 10 -13.07 -15.74 9.84
CA PHE A 10 -14.35 -15.11 10.16
C PHE A 10 -15.10 -14.56 8.95
N GLY A 11 -14.51 -14.60 7.74
CA GLY A 11 -15.15 -14.11 6.52
C GLY A 11 -15.43 -12.60 6.56
N LEU A 12 -14.46 -11.82 7.06
CA LEU A 12 -14.62 -10.37 7.20
C LEU A 12 -14.69 -9.68 5.82
N ASP A 13 -15.65 -8.77 5.67
CA ASP A 13 -15.69 -7.84 4.56
C ASP A 13 -14.70 -6.69 4.83
N ALA A 14 -13.65 -6.62 4.02
CA ALA A 14 -12.60 -5.59 4.10
C ALA A 14 -12.81 -4.45 3.09
N VAL A 15 -13.95 -4.42 2.42
CA VAL A 15 -14.29 -3.38 1.45
C VAL A 15 -14.83 -2.16 2.20
N GLU A 16 -14.21 -1.02 1.98
CA GLU A 16 -14.62 0.24 2.57
C GLU A 16 -14.88 1.30 1.49
N VAL A 17 -15.49 2.41 1.91
CA VAL A 17 -15.57 3.59 1.05
C VAL A 17 -14.17 4.13 0.83
N ILE A 18 -13.86 4.49 -0.41
CA ILE A 18 -12.55 5.00 -0.77
C ILE A 18 -12.22 6.25 0.06
N PRO A 19 -11.10 6.24 0.80
CA PRO A 19 -10.74 7.36 1.67
C PRO A 19 -10.46 8.65 0.89
N ASN A 20 -10.93 9.79 1.40
CA ASN A 20 -10.68 11.11 0.78
C ASN A 20 -9.18 11.46 0.66
N VAL A 21 -8.33 10.87 1.51
CA VAL A 21 -6.86 11.02 1.43
C VAL A 21 -6.27 10.41 0.16
N ARG A 22 -6.94 9.43 -0.45
CA ARG A 22 -6.54 8.86 -1.75
C ARG A 22 -6.97 9.78 -2.88
N TRP A 23 -8.27 10.03 -2.97
CA TRP A 23 -8.85 11.07 -3.81
C TRP A 23 -10.26 11.37 -3.32
N ASP A 24 -10.70 12.60 -3.55
CA ASP A 24 -12.06 13.02 -3.19
C ASP A 24 -13.02 12.68 -4.35
N HIS A 25 -13.99 11.82 -4.03
CA HIS A 25 -15.09 11.41 -4.92
C HIS A 25 -16.14 12.51 -5.12
N ASP A 26 -16.30 13.38 -4.12
CA ASP A 26 -17.30 14.43 -4.06
C ASP A 26 -16.73 15.82 -4.41
N ALA A 27 -15.39 15.92 -4.59
CA ALA A 27 -14.69 17.12 -5.09
C ALA A 27 -15.05 17.44 -6.55
N GLY A 28 -16.19 18.12 -6.72
CA GLY A 28 -16.70 18.63 -7.98
C GLY A 28 -17.55 17.62 -8.74
N LYS A 29 -18.45 18.12 -9.60
CA LYS A 29 -19.45 17.38 -10.40
C LYS A 29 -18.87 16.38 -11.44
N GLY A 30 -17.72 15.76 -11.21
CA GLY A 30 -16.90 15.19 -12.27
C GLY A 30 -16.16 13.89 -11.98
N ARG A 31 -16.22 13.31 -10.77
CA ARG A 31 -15.46 12.09 -10.47
C ARG A 31 -16.30 10.87 -10.19
N TYR A 32 -17.45 11.01 -9.52
CA TYR A 32 -18.37 9.90 -9.30
C TYR A 32 -19.71 10.14 -10.01
N ASP A 33 -20.16 9.14 -10.77
CA ASP A 33 -21.53 9.06 -11.29
C ASP A 33 -21.97 7.59 -11.27
N ALA A 34 -23.16 7.32 -10.73
CA ALA A 34 -23.73 5.99 -10.64
C ALA A 34 -24.14 5.41 -12.00
N ASN A 35 -24.18 6.22 -13.06
CA ASN A 35 -24.43 5.78 -14.42
C ASN A 35 -23.34 4.80 -14.88
N PRO A 36 -23.68 3.58 -15.35
CA PRO A 36 -22.71 2.64 -15.92
C PRO A 36 -21.92 3.20 -17.11
N GLU A 37 -22.43 4.23 -17.79
CA GLU A 37 -21.77 4.91 -18.90
C GLU A 37 -20.92 6.12 -18.47
N SER A 38 -20.77 6.35 -17.16
CA SER A 38 -20.01 7.47 -16.57
C SER A 38 -18.59 7.60 -17.13
N TRP A 39 -17.98 6.47 -17.49
CA TRP A 39 -16.63 6.38 -18.06
C TRP A 39 -16.46 7.25 -19.31
N LYS A 40 -17.53 7.49 -20.09
CA LYS A 40 -17.51 8.34 -21.29
C LYS A 40 -17.19 9.80 -20.98
N TRP A 41 -17.44 10.24 -19.75
CA TRP A 41 -17.19 11.60 -19.28
C TRP A 41 -16.03 11.68 -18.27
N GLY A 42 -15.22 10.61 -18.16
CA GLY A 42 -14.10 10.55 -17.23
C GLY A 42 -14.50 10.36 -15.76
N GLN A 43 -15.72 9.91 -15.50
CA GLN A 43 -16.27 9.65 -14.17
C GLN A 43 -16.23 8.15 -13.85
N THR A 44 -15.99 7.81 -12.59
CA THR A 44 -16.07 6.43 -12.08
C THR A 44 -17.43 6.16 -11.44
N ASN A 45 -17.95 4.95 -11.63
CA ASN A 45 -19.14 4.46 -10.92
C ASN A 45 -18.78 3.63 -9.66
N ILE A 46 -17.49 3.54 -9.34
CA ILE A 46 -16.97 2.77 -8.20
C ILE A 46 -16.66 3.72 -7.04
N ARG A 47 -17.26 3.45 -5.87
CA ARG A 47 -17.04 4.20 -4.62
C ARG A 47 -16.39 3.37 -3.50
N HIS A 48 -16.23 2.08 -3.72
CA HIS A 48 -15.75 1.13 -2.72
C HIS A 48 -14.46 0.46 -3.19
N GLY A 49 -13.56 0.20 -2.24
CA GLY A 49 -12.31 -0.50 -2.48
C GLY A 49 -11.72 -1.04 -1.18
N ALA A 50 -10.84 -2.03 -1.29
CA ALA A 50 -10.05 -2.53 -0.17
C ALA A 50 -8.66 -1.88 -0.21
N PHE A 51 -8.21 -1.35 0.93
CA PHE A 51 -6.94 -0.62 1.02
C PHE A 51 -6.05 -1.19 2.12
N CYS A 52 -4.75 -1.26 1.85
CA CYS A 52 -3.76 -1.53 2.88
C CYS A 52 -3.46 -0.24 3.65
N GLU A 53 -3.56 -0.31 4.98
CA GLU A 53 -3.14 0.78 5.86
C GLU A 53 -1.62 0.97 5.83
N GLY A 54 -1.16 2.20 6.03
CA GLY A 54 0.27 2.48 6.20
C GLY A 54 1.13 2.34 4.95
N LEU A 55 0.54 2.24 3.75
CA LEU A 55 1.30 2.10 2.50
C LEU A 55 2.32 3.24 2.26
N GLU A 56 2.09 4.39 2.88
CA GLU A 56 2.96 5.57 2.83
C GLU A 56 4.08 5.56 3.88
N LEU A 57 3.98 4.69 4.90
CA LEU A 57 5.00 4.54 5.94
C LEU A 57 6.16 3.73 5.36
N PHE A 58 7.39 4.19 5.61
CA PHE A 58 8.60 3.49 5.20
C PHE A 58 9.73 3.79 6.18
N ASP A 59 10.42 2.75 6.69
CA ASP A 59 11.59 2.94 7.54
C ASP A 59 12.88 3.12 6.73
N ASN A 60 13.13 4.36 6.34
CA ASN A 60 14.31 4.76 5.57
C ASN A 60 15.64 4.44 6.27
N LYS A 61 15.66 4.43 7.61
CA LYS A 61 16.90 4.27 8.39
C LYS A 61 17.43 2.84 8.27
N ILE A 62 16.54 1.86 8.14
CA ILE A 62 16.93 0.46 7.92
C ILE A 62 17.68 0.31 6.60
N PHE A 63 17.34 1.10 5.58
CA PHE A 63 17.93 1.02 4.24
C PHE A 63 19.05 2.04 3.99
N ASN A 64 19.46 2.81 5.01
CA ASN A 64 20.43 3.91 4.88
C ASN A 64 20.04 4.95 3.80
N LEU A 65 18.74 5.16 3.59
CA LEU A 65 18.23 6.15 2.63
C LEU A 65 17.93 7.48 3.33
N SER A 66 18.13 8.60 2.63
CA SER A 66 17.71 9.91 3.13
C SER A 66 16.19 10.09 3.05
N VAL A 67 15.65 11.01 3.85
CA VAL A 67 14.21 11.34 3.82
C VAL A 67 13.80 11.86 2.43
N ASN A 68 14.66 12.61 1.75
CA ASN A 68 14.34 13.15 0.44
C ASN A 68 14.32 12.06 -0.63
N GLU A 69 15.27 11.13 -0.60
CA GLU A 69 15.28 9.98 -1.54
C GLU A 69 14.05 9.12 -1.33
N SER A 70 13.74 8.76 -0.08
CA SER A 70 12.57 7.92 0.22
C SER A 70 11.24 8.54 -0.19
N ARG A 71 11.10 9.87 -0.14
CA ARG A 71 9.89 10.57 -0.57
C ARG A 71 9.72 10.58 -2.08
N GLY A 72 10.83 10.55 -2.83
CA GLY A 72 10.80 10.46 -4.29
C GLY A 72 10.65 9.03 -4.82
N MET A 73 10.78 8.02 -3.95
CA MET A 73 10.61 6.62 -4.34
C MET A 73 9.14 6.27 -4.57
N ASP A 74 8.91 5.49 -5.62
CA ASP A 74 7.61 4.90 -5.88
C ASP A 74 7.14 4.08 -4.66
N PRO A 75 5.88 4.23 -4.21
CA PRO A 75 5.36 3.49 -3.06
C PRO A 75 5.53 1.96 -3.20
N ASN A 76 5.42 1.38 -4.40
CA ASN A 76 5.58 -0.06 -4.57
C ASN A 76 7.03 -0.51 -4.34
N GLN A 77 8.01 0.31 -4.73
CA GLN A 77 9.42 0.01 -4.45
C GLN A 77 9.71 -0.02 -2.94
N ARG A 78 9.12 0.94 -2.20
CA ARG A 78 9.21 0.97 -0.72
C ARG A 78 8.59 -0.29 -0.10
N GLN A 79 7.41 -0.70 -0.57
CA GLN A 79 6.72 -1.91 -0.10
C GLN A 79 7.52 -3.19 -0.36
N ILE A 80 8.11 -3.33 -1.55
CA ILE A 80 8.94 -4.50 -1.88
C ILE A 80 10.14 -4.59 -0.93
N LEU A 81 10.79 -3.47 -0.62
CA LEU A 81 11.93 -3.44 0.30
C LEU A 81 11.54 -3.89 1.72
N GLU A 82 10.41 -3.41 2.24
CA GLU A 82 9.94 -3.80 3.57
C GLU A 82 9.56 -5.29 3.63
N VAL A 83 8.78 -5.78 2.66
CA VAL A 83 8.34 -7.19 2.65
C VAL A 83 9.52 -8.13 2.44
N ALA A 84 10.47 -7.77 1.57
CA ALA A 84 11.69 -8.55 1.39
C ALA A 84 12.50 -8.59 2.69
N TYR A 85 12.71 -7.44 3.36
CA TYR A 85 13.40 -7.39 4.65
C TYR A 85 12.70 -8.23 5.72
N GLU A 86 11.39 -8.12 5.85
CA GLU A 86 10.59 -8.90 6.79
C GLU A 86 10.68 -10.41 6.49
N GLY A 87 10.69 -10.78 5.20
CA GLY A 87 10.88 -12.16 4.76
C GLY A 87 12.26 -12.71 5.14
N LEU A 88 13.33 -11.95 4.90
CA LEU A 88 14.70 -12.33 5.29
C LEU A 88 14.84 -12.44 6.81
N TRP A 89 14.25 -11.49 7.56
CA TRP A 89 14.24 -11.51 9.02
C TRP A 89 13.51 -12.74 9.57
N ARG A 90 12.34 -13.07 9.02
CA ARG A 90 11.58 -14.28 9.38
C ARG A 90 12.34 -15.57 9.06
N ALA A 91 13.15 -15.57 8.00
CA ALA A 91 14.05 -16.68 7.67
C ALA A 91 15.27 -16.80 8.61
N GLY A 92 15.40 -15.88 9.58
CA GLY A 92 16.50 -15.86 10.56
C GLY A 92 17.78 -15.19 10.05
N MET A 93 17.76 -14.60 8.86
CA MET A 93 18.91 -13.86 8.32
C MET A 93 18.99 -12.46 8.94
N LYS A 94 20.15 -12.10 9.46
CA LYS A 94 20.38 -10.77 10.02
C LYS A 94 20.92 -9.84 8.93
N LYS A 95 20.70 -8.53 9.09
CA LYS A 95 21.18 -7.49 8.15
C LYS A 95 22.65 -7.68 7.74
N LYS A 96 23.51 -8.07 8.70
CA LYS A 96 24.94 -8.32 8.48
C LYS A 96 25.27 -9.52 7.56
N ASP A 97 24.33 -10.44 7.37
CA ASP A 97 24.56 -11.68 6.64
C ASP A 97 24.37 -11.48 5.12
N PHE A 98 23.78 -10.36 4.69
CA PHE A 98 23.54 -10.03 3.27
C PHE A 98 23.95 -8.60 2.88
N PHE A 99 24.22 -7.69 3.84
CA PHE A 99 24.89 -6.44 3.52
C PHE A 99 26.36 -6.75 3.20
N ASN A 100 26.74 -6.56 1.94
CA ASN A 100 28.10 -6.76 1.43
C ASN A 100 28.53 -8.23 1.24
N THR A 101 27.59 -9.14 0.97
CA THR A 101 27.91 -10.42 0.31
C THR A 101 28.17 -10.21 -1.18
N ASN A 102 29.14 -9.35 -1.49
CA ASN A 102 29.86 -9.49 -2.75
C ASN A 102 30.95 -10.54 -2.47
N SER A 103 30.99 -11.57 -3.31
CA SER A 103 32.06 -12.57 -3.36
C SER A 103 33.45 -11.97 -3.25
#